data_AF-A0A836ID96-F1
#
_entry.id   AF-A0A836ID96-F1
#
_cell.length_a   1.000
_cell.length_b   1.000
_cell.length_c   1.000
_cell.angle_alpha   90.00
_cell.angle_beta   90.00
_cell.angle_gamma   90.00
#
_symmetry.space_group_name_H-M   'P 1'
#
loop_
_entity.id
_entity.type
_entity.pdbx_description
1 polymer ?
#
loop_
_entity_poly.entity_id
_entity_poly.type
_entity_poly.pdbx_seq_one_letter_code
_entity_poly.pdbx_strand_id
1 'polypeptide(L)'
;MSQVESCTRPGTQPIIHTRKLCSCNALLVLGSTDAVATHAPVPDTSVFGVILLNSPANTDEDVASYIRFFERHRGRLAPVATAGEVEGKGSVPTGCQVSEKSPYFVCADGAYAALKDYCAKHCVTGTGTDSGSSSGSSVEERSAFIARRLCDALIGDMDSLPASQLMRAVDAGDAETMLATAADGEPPHRHGGGQGRDSGNKCPLFHDTVDLIPVKLLELIRRRRDAYKRREASAASTTPIEPLVVLPVSCQMTTDFEKCVALLRRLWELDVGMPDAPAGLDSLQGFDRATPLAEQSHEAISLATEYMARLPETYSTADTQAGEDQQEADRCRRLVESLTPPASSTTEQPVHRLVTHVLPNVAVFGALGGRVDHEISVICCLLRYARVFHLMVINKYNVLFSCWPDGVTQLILPPSWSPPGPSAAEAYMCGIVPFGPLREMETAGLLYNVLKGRPEVYDGHTQTSGYRLAFDGLVSVCNTVTSPVVTIDLRPLHCVPGSAVPTKCACDPDAPSVNPPTLFTLGLPRDGP
;
A
#
# COMPACT_ATOMS: atom_id res chain seq x y z
N MET A 1 -27.35 -8.67 62.62
CA MET A 1 -27.38 -7.60 61.61
C MET A 1 -25.95 -7.29 61.21
N SER A 2 -25.48 -7.90 60.14
CA SER A 2 -24.21 -7.58 59.48
C SER A 2 -24.51 -7.60 57.98
N GLN A 3 -24.74 -6.41 57.42
CA GLN A 3 -24.88 -6.24 55.98
C GLN A 3 -23.53 -6.54 55.35
N VAL A 4 -23.47 -7.66 54.62
CA VAL A 4 -22.42 -7.93 53.65
C VAL A 4 -22.75 -7.05 52.45
N GLU A 5 -22.12 -5.88 52.39
CA GLU A 5 -22.09 -5.07 51.18
C GLU A 5 -21.30 -5.85 50.12
N SER A 6 -22.03 -6.46 49.20
CA SER A 6 -21.48 -6.98 47.95
C SER A 6 -20.95 -5.79 47.14
N CYS A 7 -19.66 -5.53 47.28
CA CYS A 7 -18.94 -4.59 46.43
C CYS A 7 -18.85 -5.22 45.03
N THR A 8 -19.88 -5.02 44.21
CA THR A 8 -19.84 -5.27 42.78
C THR A 8 -18.77 -4.34 42.18
N ARG A 9 -17.61 -4.90 41.85
CA ARG A 9 -16.60 -4.20 41.06
C ARG A 9 -17.27 -3.67 39.79
N PRO A 10 -17.05 -2.40 39.41
CA PRO A 10 -17.51 -1.90 38.11
C PRO A 10 -16.92 -2.82 37.04
N GLY A 11 -17.80 -3.38 36.21
CA GLY A 11 -17.41 -4.27 35.12
C GLY A 11 -16.42 -3.55 34.21
N THR A 12 -15.14 -3.94 34.29
CA THR A 12 -14.12 -3.48 33.36
C THR A 12 -14.54 -3.92 31.97
N GLN A 13 -14.88 -2.96 31.11
CA GLN A 13 -15.13 -3.23 29.71
C GLN A 13 -13.90 -3.97 29.14
N PRO A 14 -14.09 -4.99 28.28
CA PRO A 14 -12.98 -5.73 27.70
C PRO A 14 -12.10 -4.76 26.91
N ILE A 15 -10.77 -4.88 27.07
CA ILE A 15 -9.83 -4.10 26.28
C ILE A 15 -9.91 -4.61 24.84
N ILE A 16 -10.28 -3.72 23.91
CA ILE A 16 -10.37 -4.03 22.49
C ILE A 16 -9.02 -3.78 21.84
N HIS A 17 -8.45 -4.83 21.26
CA HIS A 17 -7.23 -4.78 20.46
C HIS A 17 -7.55 -4.98 18.98
N THR A 18 -6.65 -4.53 18.11
CA THR A 18 -6.82 -4.66 16.67
C THR A 18 -5.85 -5.66 16.07
N ARG A 19 -6.34 -6.45 15.11
CA ARG A 19 -5.56 -7.30 14.22
C ARG A 19 -5.69 -6.81 12.78
N LYS A 20 -4.59 -6.41 12.18
CA LYS A 20 -4.44 -6.19 10.73
C LYS A 20 -4.15 -7.52 10.06
N LEU A 21 -5.04 -7.96 9.19
CA LEU A 21 -4.79 -9.06 8.26
C LEU A 21 -4.40 -8.47 6.91
N CYS A 22 -3.20 -8.80 6.43
CA CYS A 22 -2.67 -8.25 5.19
C CYS A 22 -2.01 -9.33 4.33
N SER A 23 -1.91 -9.04 3.03
CA SER A 23 -1.22 -9.87 2.06
C SER A 23 -0.60 -8.99 1.00
N CYS A 24 0.58 -9.40 0.53
CA CYS A 24 1.25 -8.79 -0.61
C CYS A 24 1.01 -9.58 -1.90
N ASN A 25 0.14 -10.59 -1.90
CA ASN A 25 -0.07 -11.55 -2.99
C ASN A 25 -0.30 -10.88 -4.36
N ALA A 26 -1.14 -9.83 -4.40
CA ALA A 26 -1.42 -9.10 -5.64
C ALA A 26 -0.16 -8.51 -6.29
N LEU A 27 0.87 -8.17 -5.50
CA LEU A 27 2.16 -7.67 -5.95
C LEU A 27 3.11 -8.80 -6.36
N LEU A 28 3.19 -9.83 -5.52
CA LEU A 28 4.21 -10.87 -5.65
C LEU A 28 4.00 -11.79 -6.86
N VAL A 29 2.75 -11.92 -7.32
CA VAL A 29 2.43 -12.72 -8.52
C VAL A 29 2.94 -12.06 -9.82
N LEU A 30 3.19 -10.74 -9.84
CA LEU A 30 3.58 -10.00 -11.05
C LEU A 30 5.10 -9.90 -11.26
N GLY A 31 5.91 -10.25 -10.27
CA GLY A 31 7.38 -10.30 -10.39
C GLY A 31 7.90 -11.56 -11.10
N SER A 32 7.05 -12.58 -11.29
CA SER A 32 7.41 -13.79 -12.02
C SER A 32 7.23 -13.55 -13.53
N THR A 33 8.32 -13.28 -14.22
CA THR A 33 8.36 -13.10 -15.69
C THR A 33 8.06 -14.38 -16.46
N ASP A 34 8.09 -15.55 -15.81
CA ASP A 34 7.82 -16.82 -16.48
C ASP A 34 6.34 -17.17 -16.51
N ALA A 35 5.80 -17.01 -17.71
CA ALA A 35 4.53 -17.52 -18.15
C ALA A 35 4.55 -19.06 -18.20
N VAL A 36 4.50 -19.74 -17.05
CA VAL A 36 4.02 -21.12 -16.96
C VAL A 36 3.15 -21.28 -15.71
N ALA A 37 1.85 -21.23 -15.95
CA ALA A 37 0.78 -21.92 -15.23
C ALA A 37 1.11 -22.46 -13.82
N THR A 38 0.77 -21.67 -12.80
CA THR A 38 0.06 -22.24 -11.65
C THR A 38 -1.35 -21.67 -11.65
N HIS A 39 -2.32 -22.49 -12.08
CA HIS A 39 -3.75 -22.21 -12.12
C HIS A 39 -4.38 -22.07 -10.71
N ALA A 40 -3.59 -21.84 -9.66
CA ALA A 40 -4.14 -21.57 -8.34
C ALA A 40 -4.72 -20.15 -8.37
N PRO A 41 -6.03 -19.95 -8.16
CA PRO A 41 -6.58 -18.62 -8.00
C PRO A 41 -5.99 -18.03 -6.72
N VAL A 42 -4.94 -17.21 -6.87
CA VAL A 42 -4.45 -16.39 -5.78
C VAL A 42 -5.56 -15.38 -5.48
N PRO A 43 -6.08 -15.31 -4.25
CA PRO A 43 -7.10 -14.34 -3.92
C PRO A 43 -6.52 -12.95 -4.20
N ASP A 44 -7.11 -12.30 -5.20
CA ASP A 44 -6.77 -10.93 -5.54
C ASP A 44 -7.36 -10.05 -4.43
N THR A 45 -6.56 -9.84 -3.37
CA THR A 45 -6.88 -8.81 -2.39
C THR A 45 -6.90 -7.49 -3.15
N SER A 46 -8.10 -7.00 -3.46
CA SER A 46 -8.30 -5.92 -4.43
C SER A 46 -7.39 -4.74 -4.14
N VAL A 47 -6.49 -4.47 -5.07
CA VAL A 47 -5.64 -3.29 -5.03
C VAL A 47 -6.55 -2.09 -5.23
N PHE A 48 -6.55 -1.19 -4.24
CA PHE A 48 -7.35 0.03 -4.28
C PHE A 48 -6.65 1.12 -5.10
N GLY A 49 -5.33 1.21 -5.00
CA GLY A 49 -4.54 2.22 -5.72
C GLY A 49 -3.13 1.75 -6.08
N VAL A 50 -2.58 2.35 -7.12
CA VAL A 50 -1.22 2.15 -7.59
C VAL A 50 -0.58 3.52 -7.76
N ILE A 51 0.52 3.78 -7.07
CA ILE A 51 1.28 5.03 -7.11
C ILE A 51 2.60 4.80 -7.83
N LEU A 52 2.94 5.67 -8.79
CA LEU A 52 4.29 5.81 -9.33
C LEU A 52 4.89 7.11 -8.81
N LEU A 53 5.96 7.00 -8.02
CA LEU A 53 6.71 8.13 -7.50
C LEU A 53 7.87 8.49 -8.42
N ASN A 54 8.30 9.75 -8.35
CA ASN A 54 9.52 10.20 -8.99
C ASN A 54 10.70 9.96 -8.07
N SER A 55 11.52 8.97 -8.41
CA SER A 55 12.83 8.82 -7.79
C SER A 55 13.89 8.84 -8.89
N PRO A 56 15.03 9.52 -8.67
CA PRO A 56 16.17 9.44 -9.58
C PRO A 56 16.75 8.03 -9.69
N ALA A 57 16.38 7.14 -8.75
CA ALA A 57 16.73 5.73 -8.78
C ALA A 57 15.68 4.83 -9.45
N ASN A 58 14.60 5.41 -9.98
CA ASN A 58 13.63 4.65 -10.77
C ASN A 58 14.36 3.96 -11.91
N THR A 59 14.25 2.64 -11.91
CA THR A 59 14.73 1.82 -13.01
C THR A 59 13.63 1.67 -14.04
N ASP A 60 14.02 1.30 -15.27
CA ASP A 60 13.05 0.90 -16.30
C ASP A 60 12.15 -0.26 -15.80
N GLU A 61 12.62 -1.07 -14.84
CA GLU A 61 11.85 -2.15 -14.23
C GLU A 61 10.74 -1.66 -13.28
N ASP A 62 10.93 -0.54 -12.59
CA ASP A 62 9.89 0.04 -11.73
C ASP A 62 8.72 0.56 -12.58
N VAL A 63 9.05 1.22 -13.70
CA VAL A 63 8.07 1.70 -14.67
C VAL A 63 7.40 0.53 -15.40
N ALA A 64 8.16 -0.49 -15.79
CA ALA A 64 7.63 -1.72 -16.38
C ALA A 64 6.66 -2.43 -15.41
N SER A 65 7.01 -2.53 -14.13
CA SER A 65 6.16 -3.11 -13.08
C SER A 65 4.85 -2.35 -12.93
N TYR A 66 4.91 -1.02 -12.90
CA TYR A 66 3.72 -0.16 -12.89
C TYR A 66 2.82 -0.43 -14.11
N ILE A 67 3.40 -0.54 -15.30
CA ILE A 67 2.65 -0.84 -16.54
C ILE A 67 2.06 -2.26 -16.50
N ARG A 68 2.79 -3.27 -16.04
CA ARG A 68 2.26 -4.64 -15.86
C ARG A 68 1.07 -4.65 -14.91
N PHE A 69 1.13 -3.85 -13.85
CA PHE A 69 0.00 -3.61 -12.94
C PHE A 69 -1.18 -3.00 -13.66
N PHE A 70 -0.95 -1.96 -14.46
CA PHE A 70 -1.97 -1.33 -15.28
C PHE A 70 -2.63 -2.35 -16.22
N GLU A 71 -1.84 -3.06 -17.02
CA GLU A 71 -2.35 -4.02 -18.00
C GLU A 71 -3.12 -5.18 -17.36
N ARG A 72 -2.69 -5.66 -16.19
CA ARG A 72 -3.42 -6.70 -15.44
C ARG A 72 -4.82 -6.23 -15.05
N HIS A 73 -4.96 -4.99 -14.59
CA HIS A 73 -6.23 -4.49 -14.06
C HIS A 73 -7.11 -3.74 -15.08
N ARG A 74 -6.54 -3.36 -16.23
CA ARG A 74 -7.20 -2.53 -17.26
C ARG A 74 -7.19 -3.16 -18.66
N GLY A 75 -6.55 -4.31 -18.83
CA GLY A 75 -6.27 -4.91 -20.13
C GLY A 75 -5.07 -4.27 -20.81
N ARG A 76 -4.50 -4.97 -21.81
CA ARG A 76 -3.40 -4.44 -22.61
C ARG A 76 -3.86 -3.20 -23.37
N LEU A 77 -3.02 -2.17 -23.38
CA LEU A 77 -3.21 -1.05 -24.30
C LEU A 77 -2.92 -1.53 -25.72
N ALA A 78 -3.97 -1.85 -26.48
CA ALA A 78 -3.80 -2.03 -27.92
C ALA A 78 -3.21 -0.72 -28.49
N PRO A 79 -2.07 -0.76 -29.19
CA PRO A 79 -1.65 0.36 -30.00
C PRO A 79 -2.82 0.70 -30.92
N VAL A 80 -3.09 1.98 -31.15
CA VAL A 80 -4.06 2.40 -32.17
C VAL A 80 -3.61 1.79 -33.50
N ALA A 81 -4.18 0.63 -33.85
CA ALA A 81 -3.91 -0.03 -35.09
C ALA A 81 -4.70 0.75 -36.14
N THR A 82 -3.95 1.36 -37.06
CA THR A 82 -4.41 1.66 -38.40
C THR A 82 -5.25 0.49 -38.90
N ALA A 83 -6.47 0.77 -39.35
CA ALA A 83 -7.36 -0.18 -39.98
C ALA A 83 -6.58 -0.94 -41.08
N GLY A 84 -6.38 -2.24 -40.87
CA GLY A 84 -5.61 -3.09 -41.77
C GLY A 84 -5.53 -4.50 -41.18
N GLU A 85 -6.37 -5.37 -41.73
CA GLU A 85 -6.58 -6.77 -41.36
C GLU A 85 -5.30 -7.58 -41.19
N VAL A 86 -5.13 -8.24 -40.03
CA VAL A 86 -4.40 -9.51 -39.93
C VAL A 86 -5.12 -10.39 -38.90
N GLU A 87 -5.80 -11.43 -39.38
CA GLU A 87 -6.36 -12.51 -38.56
C GLU A 87 -5.21 -13.33 -37.95
N GLY A 88 -4.77 -12.95 -36.75
CA GLY A 88 -3.86 -13.76 -35.93
C GLY A 88 -4.58 -14.29 -34.70
N LYS A 89 -4.82 -15.61 -34.65
CA LYS A 89 -5.35 -16.35 -33.48
C LYS A 89 -4.35 -16.29 -32.31
N GLY A 90 -4.31 -15.17 -31.59
CA GLY A 90 -3.83 -15.12 -30.22
C GLY A 90 -5.01 -15.35 -29.30
N SER A 91 -5.03 -16.47 -28.56
CA SER A 91 -6.07 -16.72 -27.56
C SER A 91 -5.99 -15.62 -26.49
N VAL A 92 -7.01 -14.76 -26.46
CA VAL A 92 -7.27 -13.83 -25.37
C VAL A 92 -7.38 -14.66 -24.07
N PRO A 93 -6.69 -14.29 -22.97
CA PRO A 93 -6.84 -15.01 -21.70
C PRO A 93 -8.30 -14.92 -21.24
N THR A 94 -9.05 -16.00 -21.46
CA THR A 94 -10.41 -16.16 -20.95
C THR A 94 -10.33 -16.36 -19.45
N GLY A 95 -10.88 -15.41 -18.69
CA GLY A 95 -11.26 -15.61 -17.29
C GLY A 95 -10.37 -14.91 -16.26
N CYS A 96 -10.41 -13.58 -16.23
CA CYS A 96 -10.35 -12.90 -14.92
C CYS A 96 -11.79 -12.54 -14.55
N GLN A 97 -12.26 -13.04 -13.40
CA GLN A 97 -13.50 -12.51 -12.81
C GLN A 97 -13.31 -11.00 -12.64
N VAL A 98 -14.21 -10.24 -13.26
CA VAL A 98 -14.19 -8.77 -13.20
C VAL A 98 -14.39 -8.38 -11.74
N SER A 99 -13.32 -8.00 -11.04
CA SER A 99 -13.44 -7.37 -9.73
C SER A 99 -14.37 -6.14 -9.87
N GLU A 100 -15.31 -5.98 -8.94
CA GLU A 100 -16.31 -4.90 -8.98
C GLU A 100 -15.68 -3.50 -8.97
N LYS A 101 -14.41 -3.34 -8.52
CA LYS A 101 -13.68 -2.05 -8.54
C LYS A 101 -12.28 -2.19 -9.12
N SER A 102 -11.92 -1.31 -10.07
CA SER A 102 -10.54 -1.23 -10.59
C SER A 102 -9.70 -0.34 -9.68
N PRO A 103 -8.39 -0.56 -9.55
CA PRO A 103 -7.52 0.36 -8.82
C PRO A 103 -7.46 1.73 -9.48
N TYR A 104 -7.22 2.75 -8.66
CA TYR A 104 -6.79 4.08 -9.09
C TYR A 104 -5.31 4.07 -9.45
N PHE A 105 -4.93 4.64 -10.59
CA PHE A 105 -3.53 4.82 -10.99
C PHE A 105 -3.12 6.29 -10.82
N VAL A 106 -2.18 6.56 -9.92
CA VAL A 106 -1.74 7.92 -9.60
C VAL A 106 -0.25 8.07 -9.91
N CYS A 107 0.12 9.13 -10.62
CA CYS A 107 1.51 9.52 -10.81
C CYS A 107 1.82 10.74 -9.95
N ALA A 108 2.94 10.69 -9.24
CA ALA A 108 3.53 11.90 -8.65
C ALA A 108 4.15 12.79 -9.74
N ASP A 109 4.38 14.06 -9.40
CA ASP A 109 5.11 14.97 -10.26
C ASP A 109 6.51 14.43 -10.61
N GLY A 110 6.93 14.61 -11.85
CA GLY A 110 8.17 14.08 -12.45
C GLY A 110 8.12 12.59 -12.81
N ALA A 111 7.29 11.79 -12.12
CA ALA A 111 7.14 10.37 -12.43
C ALA A 111 6.47 10.16 -13.80
N TYR A 112 5.57 11.07 -14.14
CA TYR A 112 4.90 11.10 -15.43
C TYR A 112 5.86 11.33 -16.61
N ALA A 113 6.90 12.14 -16.42
CA ALA A 113 7.93 12.33 -17.44
C ALA A 113 8.72 11.03 -17.67
N ALA A 114 9.12 10.35 -16.59
CA ALA A 114 9.79 9.05 -16.68
C ALA A 114 8.91 8.00 -17.38
N LEU A 115 7.60 7.98 -17.09
CA LEU A 115 6.64 7.10 -17.75
C LEU A 115 6.53 7.38 -19.26
N LYS A 116 6.46 8.67 -19.65
CA LYS A 116 6.45 9.09 -21.05
C LYS A 116 7.73 8.65 -21.77
N ASP A 117 8.89 8.87 -21.16
CA ASP A 117 10.18 8.51 -21.75
C ASP A 117 10.32 7.00 -21.91
N TYR A 118 9.85 6.22 -20.93
CA TYR A 118 9.79 4.77 -21.04
C TYR A 118 8.91 4.33 -22.22
N CYS A 119 7.69 4.88 -22.34
CA CYS A 119 6.82 4.59 -23.48
C CYS A 119 7.47 4.98 -24.82
N ALA A 120 8.19 6.11 -24.88
CA ALA A 120 8.90 6.51 -26.10
C ALA A 120 10.00 5.51 -26.50
N LYS A 121 10.73 4.96 -25.53
CA LYS A 121 11.78 3.95 -25.78
C LYS A 121 11.21 2.59 -26.18
N HIS A 122 10.17 2.13 -25.50
CA HIS A 122 9.70 0.74 -25.59
C HIS A 122 8.48 0.51 -26.49
N CYS A 123 7.69 1.54 -26.79
CA CYS A 123 6.53 1.39 -27.69
C CYS A 123 6.89 1.54 -29.18
N VAL A 124 8.11 1.97 -29.51
CA VAL A 124 8.59 2.18 -30.89
C VAL A 124 9.17 0.90 -31.51
N THR A 125 9.58 -0.07 -30.70
CA THR A 125 10.26 -1.30 -31.17
C THR A 125 9.31 -2.43 -31.59
N GLY A 126 8.00 -2.27 -31.41
CA GLY A 126 6.98 -3.29 -31.75
C GLY A 126 6.40 -3.21 -33.18
N THR A 127 6.74 -2.18 -33.97
CA THR A 127 6.37 -2.10 -35.39
C THR A 127 7.59 -2.51 -36.22
N GLY A 128 7.54 -3.71 -36.80
CA GLY A 128 8.62 -4.27 -37.61
C GLY A 128 9.11 -3.32 -38.70
N THR A 129 10.43 -3.29 -38.84
CA THR A 129 11.28 -3.04 -40.02
C THR A 129 10.76 -2.15 -41.15
N ASP A 130 11.66 -1.24 -41.55
CA ASP A 130 11.77 -0.63 -42.88
C ASP A 130 10.72 0.41 -43.28
N SER A 131 11.02 1.68 -43.03
CA SER A 131 11.08 2.70 -44.09
C SER A 131 11.50 4.04 -43.51
N GLY A 132 12.53 4.62 -44.14
CA GLY A 132 13.10 5.89 -43.74
C GLY A 132 12.13 7.07 -43.83
N SER A 133 12.51 8.11 -43.09
CA SER A 133 12.00 9.48 -43.23
C SER A 133 10.54 9.69 -42.85
N SER A 134 10.29 9.92 -41.54
CA SER A 134 9.19 10.80 -41.15
C SER A 134 9.55 11.58 -39.89
N SER A 135 9.10 12.83 -39.85
CA SER A 135 9.33 13.85 -38.82
C SER A 135 9.12 13.35 -37.39
N GLY A 136 10.03 13.73 -36.48
CA GLY A 136 10.02 13.33 -35.06
C GLY A 136 8.78 13.71 -34.23
N SER A 137 7.79 14.43 -34.77
CA SER A 137 6.57 14.78 -34.01
C SER A 137 5.63 13.60 -33.77
N SER A 138 5.59 12.60 -34.68
CA SER A 138 4.61 11.50 -34.59
C SER A 138 4.90 10.49 -33.46
N VAL A 139 6.18 10.30 -33.11
CA VAL A 139 6.62 9.37 -32.06
C VAL A 139 6.44 9.98 -30.67
N GLU A 140 6.77 11.26 -30.50
CA GLU A 140 6.56 11.99 -29.25
C GLU A 140 5.06 12.14 -28.93
N GLU A 141 4.23 12.41 -29.93
CA GLU A 141 2.78 12.48 -29.78
C GLU A 141 2.19 11.12 -29.38
N ARG A 142 2.64 10.02 -30.00
CA ARG A 142 2.16 8.66 -29.69
C ARG A 142 2.57 8.19 -28.30
N SER A 143 3.80 8.46 -27.89
CA SER A 143 4.30 8.09 -26.55
C SER A 143 3.62 8.89 -25.44
N ALA A 144 3.46 10.21 -25.62
CA ALA A 144 2.69 11.04 -24.71
C ALA A 144 1.24 10.57 -24.62
N PHE A 145 0.62 10.20 -25.74
CA PHE A 145 -0.72 9.64 -25.77
C PHE A 145 -0.85 8.34 -25.00
N ILE A 146 0.10 7.40 -25.13
CA ILE A 146 0.11 6.14 -24.36
C ILE A 146 0.29 6.44 -22.86
N ALA A 147 1.25 7.27 -22.48
CA ALA A 147 1.52 7.63 -21.09
C ALA A 147 0.30 8.25 -20.40
N ARG A 148 -0.46 9.11 -21.10
CA ARG A 148 -1.73 9.67 -20.58
C ARG A 148 -2.72 8.59 -20.20
N ARG A 149 -2.76 7.48 -20.94
CA ARG A 149 -3.71 6.40 -20.69
C ARG A 149 -3.32 5.53 -19.50
N LEU A 150 -2.10 5.65 -19.00
CA LEU A 150 -1.56 4.78 -17.94
C LEU A 150 -1.82 5.32 -16.53
N CYS A 151 -2.37 6.54 -16.39
CA CYS A 151 -2.72 7.12 -15.11
C CYS A 151 -4.12 7.75 -15.11
N ASP A 152 -4.75 7.74 -13.92
CA ASP A 152 -6.02 8.40 -13.64
C ASP A 152 -5.82 9.86 -13.19
N ALA A 153 -4.77 10.10 -12.40
CA ALA A 153 -4.41 11.42 -11.90
C ALA A 153 -2.90 11.64 -11.86
N LEU A 154 -2.49 12.89 -12.08
CA LEU A 154 -1.15 13.41 -11.85
C LEU A 154 -1.21 14.47 -10.75
N ILE A 155 -0.40 14.34 -9.70
CA ILE A 155 -0.43 15.22 -8.53
C ILE A 155 0.98 15.58 -8.05
N GLY A 156 1.16 16.82 -7.59
CA GLY A 156 2.41 17.34 -7.04
C GLY A 156 2.50 18.85 -7.21
N ASP A 157 3.66 19.44 -6.95
CA ASP A 157 3.88 20.89 -7.07
C ASP A 157 4.09 21.38 -8.52
N MET A 158 4.18 20.45 -9.48
CA MET A 158 4.26 20.71 -10.93
C MET A 158 5.56 21.45 -11.31
N ASP A 159 6.63 21.29 -10.54
CA ASP A 159 7.93 21.88 -10.86
C ASP A 159 8.62 21.14 -12.02
N SER A 160 8.27 19.88 -12.24
CA SER A 160 8.80 19.05 -13.33
C SER A 160 8.11 19.32 -14.68
N LEU A 161 6.92 19.93 -14.64
CA LEU A 161 6.10 20.25 -15.81
C LEU A 161 5.95 21.76 -15.96
N PRO A 162 6.71 22.40 -16.88
CA PRO A 162 6.60 23.84 -17.10
C PRO A 162 5.15 24.26 -17.33
N ALA A 163 4.71 25.36 -16.73
CA ALA A 163 3.33 25.85 -16.87
C ALA A 163 2.87 25.98 -18.33
N SER A 164 3.79 26.31 -19.25
CA SER A 164 3.50 26.37 -20.69
C SER A 164 3.24 25.01 -21.35
N GLN A 165 3.77 23.92 -20.79
CA GLN A 165 3.47 22.55 -21.22
C GLN A 165 2.16 22.06 -20.62
N LEU A 166 1.91 22.38 -19.34
CA LEU A 166 0.64 22.08 -18.68
C LEU A 166 -0.53 22.78 -19.37
N MET A 167 -0.40 24.08 -19.65
CA MET A 167 -1.42 24.85 -20.38
C MET A 167 -1.64 24.30 -21.79
N ARG A 168 -0.58 23.89 -22.50
CA ARG A 168 -0.70 23.21 -23.80
C ARG A 168 -1.46 21.89 -23.70
N ALA A 169 -1.24 21.10 -22.66
CA ALA A 169 -1.99 19.87 -22.43
C ALA A 169 -3.47 20.16 -22.13
N VAL A 170 -3.77 21.22 -21.36
CA VAL A 170 -5.15 21.63 -21.08
C VAL A 170 -5.86 22.16 -22.33
N ASP A 171 -5.20 23.03 -23.11
CA ASP A 171 -5.75 23.62 -24.33
C ASP A 171 -5.99 22.57 -25.44
N ALA A 172 -5.15 21.52 -25.48
CA ALA A 172 -5.34 20.38 -26.37
C ALA A 172 -6.48 19.43 -25.92
N GLY A 173 -7.10 19.68 -24.77
CA GLY A 173 -8.11 18.80 -24.16
C GLY A 173 -7.51 17.50 -23.64
N ASP A 174 -6.19 17.46 -23.44
CA ASP A 174 -5.46 16.28 -23.01
C ASP A 174 -5.38 16.15 -21.48
N ALA A 175 -5.52 17.27 -20.78
CA ALA A 175 -5.52 17.37 -19.34
C ALA A 175 -6.71 18.20 -18.86
N GLU A 176 -7.36 17.75 -17.79
CA GLU A 176 -8.35 18.54 -17.08
C GLU A 176 -7.71 19.09 -15.81
N THR A 177 -7.72 20.41 -15.70
CA THR A 177 -7.19 21.17 -14.57
C THR A 177 -8.14 22.32 -14.32
N MET A 178 -8.38 22.68 -13.06
CA MET A 178 -9.09 23.92 -12.78
C MET A 178 -8.21 25.10 -13.18
N LEU A 179 -8.77 26.05 -13.91
CA LEU A 179 -8.07 27.26 -14.34
C LEU A 179 -8.55 28.43 -13.49
N ALA A 180 -7.63 29.13 -12.84
CA ALA A 180 -7.91 30.41 -12.21
C ALA A 180 -8.07 31.47 -13.29
N THR A 181 -9.04 32.38 -13.11
CA THR A 181 -9.12 33.59 -13.92
C THR A 181 -8.19 34.65 -13.32
N ALA A 182 -7.63 35.54 -14.15
CA ALA A 182 -6.72 36.60 -13.68
C ALA A 182 -7.34 37.55 -12.64
N ALA A 183 -8.66 37.50 -12.42
CA ALA A 183 -9.35 38.26 -11.38
C ALA A 183 -9.28 37.59 -9.99
N ASP A 184 -9.00 36.29 -9.92
CA ASP A 184 -9.10 35.47 -8.71
C ASP A 184 -7.75 34.94 -8.18
N GLY A 185 -6.62 35.30 -8.81
CA GLY A 185 -5.30 34.76 -8.44
C GLY A 185 -4.24 35.83 -8.21
N GLU A 186 -3.76 35.97 -6.97
CA GLU A 186 -2.43 36.54 -6.74
C GLU A 186 -1.38 35.51 -7.23
N PRO A 187 -0.51 35.86 -8.19
CA PRO A 187 0.53 34.95 -8.65
C PRO A 187 1.66 34.85 -7.63
N PRO A 188 2.37 33.71 -7.52
CA PRO A 188 3.60 33.63 -6.75
C PRO A 188 4.62 34.59 -7.38
N HIS A 189 5.14 35.50 -6.54
CA HIS A 189 6.01 36.59 -6.94
C HIS A 189 7.18 36.15 -7.85
N ARG A 190 7.08 36.46 -9.14
CA ARG A 190 8.27 36.72 -9.98
C ARG A 190 8.18 38.13 -10.54
N HIS A 191 9.02 39.01 -10.00
CA HIS A 191 9.32 40.31 -10.60
C HIS A 191 9.93 40.10 -11.99
N GLY A 192 9.17 40.48 -13.02
CA GLY A 192 9.64 40.54 -14.40
C GLY A 192 8.69 41.41 -15.21
N GLY A 193 9.01 42.70 -15.32
CA GLY A 193 8.22 43.67 -16.07
C GLY A 193 8.18 43.34 -17.57
N GLY A 194 6.97 43.30 -18.13
CA GLY A 194 6.74 43.18 -19.56
C GLY A 194 5.29 43.53 -19.90
N GLN A 195 5.10 44.69 -20.53
CA GLN A 195 3.83 45.09 -21.15
C GLN A 195 3.46 44.14 -22.29
N GLY A 196 2.24 43.58 -22.27
CA GLY A 196 1.74 42.83 -23.44
C GLY A 196 0.37 42.20 -23.24
N ARG A 197 -0.63 42.76 -23.93
CA ARG A 197 -1.94 42.22 -24.34
C ARG A 197 -2.79 41.45 -23.30
N ASP A 198 -3.98 42.01 -23.09
CA ASP A 198 -5.20 41.41 -22.50
C ASP A 198 -5.69 40.16 -23.27
N SER A 199 -4.88 39.10 -23.33
CA SER A 199 -5.42 37.75 -23.40
C SER A 199 -5.61 37.33 -21.95
N GLY A 200 -6.84 37.11 -21.50
CA GLY A 200 -7.12 36.64 -20.14
C GLY A 200 -6.31 35.37 -19.85
N ASN A 201 -5.13 35.55 -19.27
CA ASN A 201 -4.16 34.48 -19.08
C ASN A 201 -4.76 33.52 -18.07
N LYS A 202 -5.23 32.39 -18.58
CA LYS A 202 -5.66 31.28 -17.74
C LYS A 202 -4.40 30.68 -17.12
N CYS A 203 -4.38 30.60 -15.80
CA CYS A 203 -3.32 29.91 -15.08
C CYS A 203 -3.90 28.66 -14.42
N PRO A 204 -3.12 27.58 -14.26
CA PRO A 204 -3.52 26.45 -13.43
C PRO A 204 -3.85 26.94 -12.03
N LEU A 205 -4.97 26.51 -11.47
CA LEU A 205 -5.31 26.73 -10.07
C LEU A 205 -4.47 25.78 -9.22
N PHE A 206 -3.62 26.34 -8.37
CA PHE A 206 -2.87 25.58 -7.38
C PHE A 206 -3.70 25.41 -6.12
N HIS A 207 -3.78 24.19 -5.62
CA HIS A 207 -4.41 23.89 -4.34
C HIS A 207 -3.37 24.00 -3.22
N ASP A 208 -3.67 24.71 -2.14
CA ASP A 208 -2.73 24.82 -1.01
C ASP A 208 -2.50 23.48 -0.33
N THR A 209 -3.52 22.61 -0.29
CA THR A 209 -3.42 21.25 0.24
C THR A 209 -4.30 20.29 -0.56
N VAL A 210 -4.05 18.99 -0.43
CA VAL A 210 -4.88 17.96 -1.07
C VAL A 210 -6.32 17.97 -0.57
N ASP A 211 -6.56 18.42 0.67
CA ASP A 211 -7.90 18.50 1.25
C ASP A 211 -8.78 19.57 0.58
N LEU A 212 -8.16 20.56 -0.06
CA LEU A 212 -8.85 21.64 -0.77
C LEU A 212 -9.19 21.29 -2.23
N ILE A 213 -8.81 20.10 -2.72
CA ILE A 213 -9.19 19.65 -4.06
C ILE A 213 -10.72 19.49 -4.13
N PRO A 214 -11.43 20.13 -5.08
CA PRO A 214 -12.88 20.01 -5.14
C PRO A 214 -13.36 18.60 -5.45
N VAL A 215 -14.47 18.18 -4.85
CA VAL A 215 -15.10 16.86 -5.07
C VAL A 215 -15.38 16.62 -6.56
N LYS A 216 -15.69 17.66 -7.33
CA LYS A 216 -15.86 17.57 -8.79
C LYS A 216 -14.62 17.01 -9.50
N LEU A 217 -13.40 17.38 -9.08
CA LEU A 217 -12.17 16.81 -9.65
C LEU A 217 -11.98 15.36 -9.21
N LEU A 218 -12.31 15.02 -7.97
CA LEU A 218 -12.28 13.63 -7.49
C LEU A 218 -13.26 12.74 -8.26
N GLU A 219 -14.45 13.24 -8.59
CA GLU A 219 -15.42 12.54 -9.42
C GLU A 219 -14.92 12.29 -10.85
N LEU A 220 -14.15 13.21 -11.43
CA LEU A 220 -13.55 13.02 -12.76
C LEU A 220 -12.52 11.89 -12.74
N ILE A 221 -11.66 11.85 -11.72
CA ILE A 221 -10.71 10.74 -11.52
C ILE A 221 -11.46 9.41 -11.39
N ARG A 222 -12.56 9.38 -10.60
CA ARG A 222 -13.41 8.21 -10.45
C ARG A 222 -14.08 7.77 -11.76
N ARG A 223 -14.64 8.71 -12.54
CA ARG A 223 -15.27 8.42 -13.84
C ARG A 223 -14.26 7.86 -14.83
N ARG A 224 -13.06 8.45 -14.88
CA ARG A 224 -11.96 7.99 -15.72
C ARG A 224 -11.59 6.56 -15.38
N ARG A 225 -11.42 6.26 -14.08
CA ARG A 225 -11.19 4.89 -13.61
C ARG A 225 -12.33 3.97 -14.07
N ASP A 226 -13.59 4.35 -13.92
CA ASP A 226 -14.71 3.48 -14.27
C ASP A 226 -14.94 3.34 -15.79
N ALA A 227 -14.41 4.27 -16.61
CA ALA A 227 -14.53 4.24 -18.06
C ALA A 227 -13.75 3.09 -18.70
N TYR A 228 -12.57 2.73 -18.16
CA TYR A 228 -11.77 1.61 -18.67
C TYR A 228 -12.51 0.26 -18.59
N LYS A 229 -13.31 0.04 -17.55
CA LYS A 229 -14.12 -1.18 -17.39
C LYS A 229 -15.17 -1.35 -18.49
N ARG A 230 -15.83 -0.25 -18.86
CA ARG A 230 -16.92 -0.28 -19.84
C ARG A 230 -16.43 -0.59 -21.26
N ARG A 231 -15.13 -0.44 -21.51
CA ARG A 231 -14.53 -0.66 -22.83
C ARG A 231 -14.21 -2.12 -23.12
N GLU A 232 -13.78 -2.91 -22.14
CA GLU A 232 -13.61 -4.36 -22.34
C GLU A 232 -14.95 -5.05 -22.68
N ALA A 233 -16.06 -4.53 -22.15
CA ALA A 233 -17.41 -5.00 -22.46
C ALA A 233 -17.92 -4.53 -23.84
N SER A 234 -17.28 -3.55 -24.47
CA SER A 234 -17.72 -2.96 -25.74
C SER A 234 -16.54 -2.85 -26.71
N ALA A 235 -16.35 -3.91 -27.51
CA ALA A 235 -15.25 -4.06 -28.48
C ALA A 235 -15.18 -3.02 -29.60
N ALA A 236 -16.00 -1.96 -29.58
CA ALA A 236 -16.15 -1.02 -30.70
C ALA A 236 -15.92 0.47 -30.35
N SER A 237 -15.62 0.84 -29.10
CA SER A 237 -15.54 2.27 -28.78
C SER A 237 -14.19 2.90 -29.12
N THR A 238 -14.18 3.71 -30.18
CA THR A 238 -13.15 4.68 -30.56
C THR A 238 -13.19 5.97 -29.72
N THR A 239 -14.10 6.07 -28.73
CA THR A 239 -14.26 7.29 -27.94
C THR A 239 -12.98 7.67 -27.20
N PRO A 240 -12.65 8.98 -27.16
CA PRO A 240 -11.52 9.47 -26.38
C PRO A 240 -11.69 9.04 -24.93
N ILE A 241 -10.59 8.57 -24.35
CA ILE A 241 -10.48 8.46 -22.89
C ILE A 241 -10.70 9.88 -22.37
N GLU A 242 -11.38 10.01 -21.23
CA GLU A 242 -11.49 11.30 -20.53
C GLU A 242 -10.10 11.96 -20.45
N PRO A 243 -9.96 13.27 -20.30
CA PRO A 243 -8.66 13.89 -20.12
C PRO A 243 -7.96 13.36 -18.85
N LEU A 244 -6.62 13.39 -18.83
CA LEU A 244 -5.85 13.12 -17.61
C LEU A 244 -6.18 14.21 -16.58
N VAL A 245 -6.50 13.86 -15.34
CA VAL A 245 -6.71 14.88 -14.30
C VAL A 245 -5.36 15.29 -13.74
N VAL A 246 -5.02 16.58 -13.85
CA VAL A 246 -3.79 17.14 -13.27
C VAL A 246 -4.16 18.02 -12.08
N LEU A 247 -3.49 17.78 -10.94
CA LEU A 247 -3.77 18.36 -9.64
C LEU A 247 -2.53 19.10 -9.12
N PRO A 248 -2.35 20.38 -9.47
CA PRO A 248 -1.26 21.19 -8.93
C PRO A 248 -1.51 21.48 -7.44
N VAL A 249 -0.57 21.10 -6.58
CA VAL A 249 -0.63 21.29 -5.13
C VAL A 249 0.63 22.01 -4.66
N SER A 250 0.48 23.26 -4.23
CA SER A 250 1.59 24.18 -3.91
C SER A 250 2.28 23.88 -2.57
N CYS A 251 1.73 22.99 -1.73
CA CYS A 251 2.34 22.64 -0.45
C CYS A 251 3.73 22.03 -0.64
N GLN A 252 4.77 22.78 -0.25
CA GLN A 252 6.15 22.27 -0.19
C GLN A 252 6.44 21.50 1.10
N MET A 253 5.59 21.65 2.12
CA MET A 253 5.74 20.96 3.40
C MET A 253 5.29 19.50 3.35
N THR A 254 4.58 19.09 2.29
CA THR A 254 4.19 17.70 2.06
C THR A 254 4.94 17.14 0.86
N THR A 255 5.42 15.91 1.00
CA THR A 255 6.06 15.21 -0.13
C THR A 255 5.02 14.79 -1.17
N ASP A 256 5.43 14.58 -2.42
CA ASP A 256 4.50 14.10 -3.45
C ASP A 256 3.92 12.72 -3.12
N PHE A 257 4.65 11.90 -2.37
CA PHE A 257 4.08 10.65 -1.87
C PHE A 257 2.94 10.88 -0.88
N GLU A 258 3.10 11.79 0.08
CA GLU A 258 2.02 12.16 1.00
C GLU A 258 0.82 12.75 0.24
N LYS A 259 1.07 13.56 -0.80
CA LYS A 259 0.01 14.11 -1.66
C LYS A 259 -0.76 12.99 -2.38
N CYS A 260 -0.06 12.01 -2.95
CA CYS A 260 -0.66 10.83 -3.59
C CYS A 260 -1.52 10.01 -2.61
N VAL A 261 -1.02 9.74 -1.40
CA VAL A 261 -1.76 8.95 -0.39
C VAL A 261 -2.96 9.71 0.13
N ALA A 262 -2.83 11.02 0.37
CA ALA A 262 -3.95 11.88 0.75
C ALA A 262 -5.04 11.92 -0.35
N LEU A 263 -4.64 11.96 -1.62
CA LEU A 263 -5.59 11.90 -2.74
C LEU A 263 -6.35 10.56 -2.75
N LEU A 264 -5.63 9.44 -2.62
CA LEU A 264 -6.25 8.12 -2.55
C LEU A 264 -7.21 8.00 -1.36
N ARG A 265 -6.89 8.58 -0.21
CA ARG A 265 -7.80 8.64 0.94
C ARG A 265 -9.11 9.35 0.57
N ARG A 266 -9.03 10.52 -0.06
CA ARG A 266 -10.24 11.27 -0.47
C ARG A 266 -11.04 10.55 -1.55
N LEU A 267 -10.37 9.83 -2.45
CA LEU A 267 -11.04 8.97 -3.44
C LEU A 267 -11.73 7.76 -2.78
N TRP A 268 -11.12 7.19 -1.73
CA TRP A 268 -11.72 6.12 -0.95
C TRP A 268 -12.96 6.61 -0.20
N GLU A 269 -12.88 7.77 0.45
CA GLU A 269 -13.99 8.45 1.11
C GLU A 269 -15.15 8.75 0.12
N LEU A 270 -14.82 9.17 -1.11
CA LEU A 270 -15.79 9.36 -2.19
C LEU A 270 -16.46 8.04 -2.62
N ASP A 271 -15.71 6.94 -2.72
CA ASP A 271 -16.22 5.63 -3.11
C ASP A 271 -17.13 4.98 -2.06
N VAL A 272 -16.95 5.31 -0.78
CA VAL A 272 -17.82 4.86 0.32
C VAL A 272 -18.99 5.81 0.61
N GLY A 273 -19.14 6.88 -0.19
CA GLY A 273 -20.26 7.82 -0.08
C GLY A 273 -20.12 8.87 1.03
N MET A 274 -18.88 9.16 1.47
CA MET A 274 -18.57 10.13 2.54
C MET A 274 -17.68 11.30 2.04
N PRO A 275 -18.07 12.03 0.97
CA PRO A 275 -17.19 13.04 0.33
C PRO A 275 -16.93 14.31 1.17
N ASP A 276 -17.78 14.60 2.18
CA ASP A 276 -17.77 15.86 2.95
C ASP A 276 -17.32 15.70 4.41
N ALA A 277 -16.51 14.68 4.72
CA ALA A 277 -15.98 14.53 6.09
C ALA A 277 -15.17 15.80 6.48
N PRO A 278 -15.55 16.53 7.55
CA PRO A 278 -15.01 17.86 7.82
C PRO A 278 -13.51 17.82 8.11
N ALA A 279 -12.74 18.60 7.34
CA ALA A 279 -11.29 18.73 7.36
C ALA A 279 -10.72 19.46 8.61
N GLY A 280 -11.41 19.43 9.75
CA GLY A 280 -11.17 20.40 10.84
C GLY A 280 -11.05 19.85 12.28
N LEU A 281 -11.22 18.55 12.53
CA LEU A 281 -10.78 17.95 13.79
C LEU A 281 -9.47 17.22 13.52
N ASP A 282 -8.45 17.49 14.34
CA ASP A 282 -7.10 16.92 14.31
C ASP A 282 -7.05 15.66 13.45
N SER A 283 -6.50 15.81 12.23
CA SER A 283 -6.38 14.79 11.19
C SER A 283 -5.88 13.44 11.73
N LEU A 284 -5.19 13.46 12.88
CA LEU A 284 -4.70 12.32 13.63
C LEU A 284 -5.76 11.49 14.38
N GLN A 285 -6.85 12.08 14.88
CA GLN A 285 -7.93 11.34 15.56
C GLN A 285 -8.92 10.69 14.59
N GLY A 286 -8.96 11.14 13.32
CA GLY A 286 -9.80 10.56 12.27
C GLY A 286 -9.24 9.29 11.62
N PHE A 287 -7.99 8.89 11.93
CA PHE A 287 -7.33 7.73 11.33
C PHE A 287 -7.85 6.37 11.85
N ASP A 288 -8.74 6.37 12.84
CA ASP A 288 -9.34 5.14 13.38
C ASP A 288 -10.59 4.68 12.60
N ARG A 289 -10.88 5.29 11.44
CA ARG A 289 -11.98 4.89 10.53
C ARG A 289 -11.70 3.58 9.75
N ALA A 290 -10.91 2.67 10.30
CA ALA A 290 -10.81 1.33 9.72
C ALA A 290 -12.12 0.59 10.02
N THR A 291 -12.83 0.15 8.98
CA THR A 291 -14.07 -0.62 9.14
C THR A 291 -13.71 -2.04 9.65
N PRO A 292 -14.39 -2.62 10.65
CA PRO A 292 -14.16 -4.00 11.09
C PRO A 292 -14.45 -5.03 9.98
N LEU A 293 -13.76 -6.19 9.98
CA LEU A 293 -13.93 -7.27 8.99
C LEU A 293 -15.38 -7.69 8.75
N ALA A 294 -16.23 -7.71 9.78
CA ALA A 294 -17.65 -8.07 9.68
C ALA A 294 -18.47 -7.10 8.81
N GLU A 295 -17.97 -5.90 8.61
CA GLU A 295 -18.56 -4.82 7.82
C GLU A 295 -17.79 -4.62 6.49
N GLN A 296 -16.79 -5.44 6.21
CA GLN A 296 -15.94 -5.35 5.02
C GLN A 296 -16.45 -6.22 3.86
N SER A 297 -15.86 -6.00 2.68
CA SER A 297 -16.26 -6.62 1.42
C SER A 297 -15.91 -8.11 1.32
N HIS A 298 -16.38 -8.76 0.24
CA HIS A 298 -16.11 -10.17 -0.07
C HIS A 298 -14.60 -10.50 -0.12
N GLU A 299 -13.76 -9.57 -0.58
CA GLU A 299 -12.31 -9.74 -0.65
C GLU A 299 -11.67 -9.89 0.73
N ALA A 300 -12.17 -9.16 1.73
CA ALA A 300 -11.69 -9.27 3.10
C ALA A 300 -12.05 -10.64 3.71
N ILE A 301 -13.24 -11.15 3.41
CA ILE A 301 -13.69 -12.50 3.79
C ILE A 301 -12.83 -13.57 3.10
N SER A 302 -12.49 -13.37 1.83
CA SER A 302 -11.62 -14.27 1.07
C SER A 302 -10.23 -14.37 1.72
N LEU A 303 -9.63 -13.24 2.11
CA LEU A 303 -8.35 -13.22 2.81
C LEU A 303 -8.40 -13.92 4.18
N ALA A 304 -9.47 -13.71 4.94
CA ALA A 304 -9.69 -14.43 6.19
C ALA A 304 -9.84 -15.94 5.97
N THR A 305 -10.49 -16.35 4.88
CA THR A 305 -10.61 -17.77 4.51
C THR A 305 -9.25 -18.37 4.15
N GLU A 306 -8.44 -17.64 3.38
CA GLU A 306 -7.06 -18.06 3.06
C GLU A 306 -6.22 -18.21 4.33
N TYR A 307 -6.30 -17.24 5.26
CA TYR A 307 -5.63 -17.34 6.56
C TYR A 307 -5.97 -18.65 7.27
N MET A 308 -7.27 -18.95 7.40
CA MET A 308 -7.73 -20.18 8.06
C MET A 308 -7.23 -21.44 7.35
N ALA A 309 -7.19 -21.43 6.02
CA ALA A 309 -6.67 -22.56 5.23
C ALA A 309 -5.16 -22.79 5.43
N ARG A 310 -4.39 -21.76 5.82
CA ARG A 310 -2.94 -21.85 6.08
C ARG A 310 -2.56 -22.20 7.50
N LEU A 311 -3.50 -22.20 8.44
CA LEU A 311 -3.20 -22.53 9.84
C LEU A 311 -2.57 -23.92 10.04
N PRO A 312 -3.02 -25.01 9.40
CA PRO A 312 -2.39 -26.32 9.57
C PRO A 312 -0.91 -26.34 9.15
N GLU A 313 -0.59 -25.71 8.02
CA GLU A 313 0.78 -25.55 7.52
C GLU A 313 1.61 -24.64 8.45
N THR A 314 0.99 -23.59 8.99
CA THR A 314 1.61 -22.69 9.98
C THR A 314 2.00 -23.45 11.26
N TYR A 315 1.13 -24.34 11.75
CA TYR A 315 1.43 -25.15 12.94
C TYR A 315 2.53 -26.19 12.66
N SER A 316 2.48 -26.86 11.50
CA SER A 316 3.51 -27.82 11.11
C SER A 316 4.89 -27.17 10.92
N THR A 317 4.93 -25.94 10.40
CA THR A 317 6.19 -25.19 10.24
C THR A 317 6.77 -24.75 11.58
N ALA A 318 5.93 -24.37 12.54
CA ALA A 318 6.37 -24.08 13.91
C ALA A 318 7.08 -25.29 14.56
N ASP A 319 6.54 -26.50 14.38
CA ASP A 319 7.14 -27.74 14.91
C ASP A 319 8.49 -28.03 14.28
N THR A 320 8.52 -27.95 12.95
CA THR A 320 9.74 -28.23 12.17
C THR A 320 10.85 -27.25 12.52
N GLN A 321 10.51 -25.97 12.68
CA GLN A 321 11.46 -24.91 12.98
C GLN A 321 12.01 -25.00 14.39
N ALA A 322 11.16 -25.31 15.38
CA ALA A 322 11.59 -25.43 16.76
C ALA A 322 12.52 -26.63 17.00
N GLY A 323 12.51 -27.62 16.07
CA GLY A 323 13.37 -28.79 16.15
C GLY A 323 13.03 -29.63 17.38
N GLU A 324 13.95 -29.72 18.33
CA GLU A 324 13.74 -30.44 19.60
C GLU A 324 13.10 -29.56 20.69
N ASP A 325 12.98 -28.25 20.47
CA ASP A 325 12.39 -27.31 21.43
C ASP A 325 10.86 -27.29 21.34
N GLN A 326 10.23 -28.28 21.98
CA GLN A 326 8.76 -28.36 22.00
C GLN A 326 8.11 -27.12 22.65
N GLN A 327 8.81 -26.41 23.53
CA GLN A 327 8.26 -25.22 24.17
C GLN A 327 8.13 -24.06 23.18
N GLU A 328 9.10 -23.88 22.29
CA GLU A 328 9.06 -22.88 21.21
C GLU A 328 7.98 -23.20 20.17
N ALA A 329 7.80 -24.48 19.82
CA ALA A 329 6.70 -24.92 18.96
C ALA A 329 5.34 -24.59 19.58
N ASP A 330 5.12 -25.00 20.84
CA ASP A 330 3.87 -24.77 21.55
C ASP A 330 3.62 -23.29 21.84
N ARG A 331 4.68 -22.49 22.00
CA ARG A 331 4.59 -21.03 22.04
C ARG A 331 4.01 -20.48 20.75
N CYS A 332 4.65 -20.78 19.62
CA CYS A 332 4.26 -20.24 18.33
C CYS A 332 2.82 -20.63 17.97
N ARG A 333 2.44 -21.89 18.22
CA ARG A 333 1.06 -22.36 18.06
C ARG A 333 0.08 -21.57 18.92
N ARG A 334 0.34 -21.45 20.24
CA ARG A 334 -0.54 -20.72 21.16
C ARG A 334 -0.70 -19.25 20.76
N LEU A 335 0.36 -18.59 20.30
CA LEU A 335 0.28 -17.22 19.79
C LEU A 335 -0.71 -17.16 18.63
N VAL A 336 -0.52 -17.99 17.59
CA VAL A 336 -1.38 -17.98 16.39
C VAL A 336 -2.83 -18.38 16.72
N GLU A 337 -3.03 -19.38 17.58
CA GLU A 337 -4.34 -19.82 18.05
C GLU A 337 -5.09 -18.71 18.81
N SER A 338 -4.40 -18.00 19.71
CA SER A 338 -4.99 -16.90 20.50
C SER A 338 -5.48 -15.71 19.65
N LEU A 339 -4.96 -15.61 18.42
CA LEU A 339 -5.29 -14.56 17.45
C LEU A 339 -6.32 -15.01 16.42
N THR A 340 -6.61 -16.30 16.39
CA THR A 340 -7.58 -16.89 15.48
C THR A 340 -8.98 -16.66 16.04
N PRO A 341 -9.95 -16.18 15.24
CA PRO A 341 -11.28 -15.88 15.74
C PRO A 341 -11.90 -17.17 16.30
N PRO A 342 -12.49 -17.16 17.51
CA PRO A 342 -13.14 -18.34 18.04
C PRO A 342 -14.28 -18.76 17.11
N ALA A 343 -14.47 -20.07 16.95
CA ALA A 343 -15.72 -20.57 16.39
C ALA A 343 -16.89 -20.01 17.22
N SER A 344 -18.00 -19.68 16.56
CA SER A 344 -19.16 -18.91 17.06
C SER A 344 -19.93 -19.52 18.24
N SER A 345 -19.33 -20.44 19.01
CA SER A 345 -19.98 -21.27 20.03
C SER A 345 -19.44 -21.09 21.45
N THR A 346 -18.49 -20.17 21.72
CA THR A 346 -18.00 -19.94 23.09
C THR A 346 -18.67 -18.74 23.75
N THR A 347 -19.34 -19.00 24.87
CA THR A 347 -20.08 -18.01 25.68
C THR A 347 -19.21 -17.17 26.61
N GLU A 348 -17.91 -17.47 26.69
CA GLU A 348 -16.97 -16.70 27.51
C GLU A 348 -16.46 -15.49 26.72
N GLN A 349 -16.71 -14.27 27.25
CA GLN A 349 -16.11 -13.07 26.68
C GLN A 349 -14.64 -13.01 27.12
N PRO A 350 -13.68 -13.07 26.17
CA PRO A 350 -12.28 -12.96 26.52
C PRO A 350 -12.01 -11.58 27.13
N VAL A 351 -11.10 -11.53 28.13
CA VAL A 351 -10.63 -10.29 28.78
C VAL A 351 -10.09 -9.29 27.74
N HIS A 352 -9.57 -9.82 26.63
CA HIS A 352 -9.11 -9.07 25.47
C HIS A 352 -9.95 -9.46 24.24
N ARG A 353 -10.67 -8.49 23.67
CA ARG A 353 -11.40 -8.69 22.42
C ARG A 353 -10.52 -8.27 21.25
N LEU A 354 -10.36 -9.13 20.25
CA LEU A 354 -9.61 -8.81 19.03
C LEU A 354 -10.59 -8.46 17.90
N VAL A 355 -10.39 -7.31 17.26
CA VAL A 355 -11.13 -6.88 16.07
C VAL A 355 -10.20 -6.99 14.86
N THR A 356 -10.59 -7.80 13.88
CA THR A 356 -9.82 -7.96 12.64
C THR A 356 -10.19 -6.87 11.64
N HIS A 357 -9.20 -6.29 10.97
CA HIS A 357 -9.34 -5.33 9.88
C HIS A 357 -8.48 -5.76 8.69
N VAL A 358 -9.05 -5.67 7.49
CA VAL A 358 -8.31 -5.67 6.21
C VAL A 358 -8.32 -4.24 5.67
N LEU A 359 -7.15 -3.66 5.43
CA LEU A 359 -7.03 -2.29 4.92
C LEU A 359 -7.01 -2.31 3.38
N PRO A 360 -7.47 -1.24 2.70
CA PRO A 360 -7.31 -1.14 1.26
C PRO A 360 -5.82 -1.17 0.87
N ASN A 361 -5.50 -1.99 -0.11
CA ASN A 361 -4.13 -2.21 -0.57
C ASN A 361 -3.69 -1.12 -1.55
N VAL A 362 -2.51 -0.56 -1.34
CA VAL A 362 -1.92 0.41 -2.26
C VAL A 362 -0.50 -0.02 -2.62
N ALA A 363 -0.26 -0.21 -3.92
CA ALA A 363 1.06 -0.49 -4.46
C ALA A 363 1.81 0.83 -4.69
N VAL A 364 3.07 0.93 -4.28
CA VAL A 364 3.88 2.14 -4.46
C VAL A 364 5.21 1.78 -5.12
N PHE A 365 5.42 2.29 -6.33
CA PHE A 365 6.63 2.11 -7.12
C PHE A 365 7.49 3.37 -7.09
N GLY A 366 8.81 3.18 -7.20
CA GLY A 366 9.76 4.28 -7.30
C GLY A 366 9.97 5.08 -6.01
N ALA A 367 9.73 4.46 -4.86
CA ALA A 367 9.85 5.13 -3.56
C ALA A 367 11.22 4.92 -2.88
N LEU A 368 12.01 3.93 -3.34
CA LEU A 368 13.25 3.47 -2.70
C LEU A 368 14.43 3.49 -3.68
N GLY A 369 15.65 3.45 -3.15
CA GLY A 369 16.92 3.38 -3.88
C GLY A 369 17.55 4.75 -4.21
N GLY A 370 16.89 5.85 -3.83
CA GLY A 370 17.22 7.20 -4.26
C GLY A 370 17.87 8.05 -3.18
N ARG A 371 17.37 9.29 -3.06
CA ARG A 371 17.80 10.21 -2.00
C ARG A 371 17.32 9.72 -0.63
N VAL A 372 18.23 9.63 0.34
CA VAL A 372 17.94 9.13 1.69
C VAL A 372 16.84 9.93 2.39
N ASP A 373 16.83 11.26 2.23
CA ASP A 373 15.79 12.11 2.81
C ASP A 373 14.39 11.84 2.22
N HIS A 374 14.31 11.44 0.94
CA HIS A 374 13.06 10.99 0.32
C HIS A 374 12.63 9.64 0.89
N GLU A 375 13.54 8.69 1.07
CA GLU A 375 13.22 7.38 1.66
C GLU A 375 12.74 7.49 3.11
N ILE A 376 13.37 8.36 3.91
CA ILE A 376 12.91 8.67 5.27
C ILE A 376 11.50 9.27 5.21
N SER A 377 11.24 10.17 4.27
CA SER A 377 9.90 10.75 4.10
C SER A 377 8.85 9.70 3.68
N VAL A 378 9.24 8.72 2.85
CA VAL A 378 8.42 7.56 2.50
C VAL A 378 8.08 6.72 3.72
N ILE A 379 9.08 6.43 4.56
CA ILE A 379 8.89 5.73 5.83
C ILE A 379 7.92 6.51 6.75
N CYS A 380 8.11 7.82 6.91
CA CYS A 380 7.21 8.65 7.71
C CYS A 380 5.76 8.58 7.20
N CYS A 381 5.56 8.61 5.88
CA CYS A 381 4.24 8.46 5.26
C CYS A 381 3.65 7.06 5.52
N LEU A 382 4.42 5.98 5.36
CA LEU A 382 3.99 4.60 5.66
C LEU A 382 3.48 4.44 7.09
N LEU A 383 4.19 5.03 8.05
CA LEU A 383 3.84 4.98 9.47
C LEU A 383 2.60 5.84 9.78
N ARG A 384 2.51 7.03 9.17
CA ARG A 384 1.37 7.95 9.34
C ARG A 384 0.04 7.35 8.85
N TYR A 385 0.07 6.62 7.74
CA TYR A 385 -1.13 6.04 7.12
C TYR A 385 -1.32 4.54 7.44
N ALA A 386 -0.60 4.01 8.44
CA ALA A 386 -0.60 2.59 8.80
C ALA A 386 -1.97 2.00 9.17
N ARG A 387 -2.89 2.85 9.64
CA ARG A 387 -4.28 2.52 10.02
C ARG A 387 -5.30 2.77 8.90
N VAL A 388 -4.91 3.48 7.84
CA VAL A 388 -5.80 3.84 6.72
C VAL A 388 -5.64 2.86 5.57
N PHE A 389 -4.39 2.56 5.20
CA PHE A 389 -4.06 1.74 4.05
C PHE A 389 -3.03 0.68 4.41
N HIS A 390 -3.08 -0.45 3.69
CA HIS A 390 -1.91 -1.29 3.56
C HIS A 390 -1.07 -0.76 2.39
N LEU A 391 -0.26 0.26 2.70
CA LEU A 391 0.72 0.79 1.76
C LEU A 391 1.88 -0.20 1.64
N MET A 392 2.11 -0.68 0.42
CA MET A 392 3.18 -1.60 0.08
C MET A 392 4.16 -0.87 -0.83
N VAL A 393 5.27 -0.44 -0.24
CA VAL A 393 6.35 0.23 -0.96
C VAL A 393 7.30 -0.81 -1.51
N ILE A 394 7.53 -0.76 -2.82
CA ILE A 394 8.18 -1.84 -3.56
C ILE A 394 9.38 -1.27 -4.30
N ASN A 395 10.46 -2.05 -4.32
CA ASN A 395 11.51 -1.95 -5.32
C ASN A 395 11.88 -3.35 -5.82
N LYS A 396 12.90 -3.44 -6.67
CA LYS A 396 13.41 -4.72 -7.20
C LYS A 396 13.73 -5.77 -6.12
N TYR A 397 14.08 -5.35 -4.90
CA TYR A 397 14.63 -6.23 -3.88
C TYR A 397 13.71 -6.46 -2.70
N ASN A 398 12.80 -5.54 -2.40
CA ASN A 398 12.08 -5.55 -1.13
C ASN A 398 10.66 -5.01 -1.28
N VAL A 399 9.78 -5.49 -0.42
CA VAL A 399 8.49 -4.89 -0.06
C VAL A 399 8.60 -4.35 1.37
N LEU A 400 8.13 -3.13 1.58
CA LEU A 400 8.13 -2.45 2.87
C LEU A 400 6.69 -2.02 3.21
N PHE A 401 6.24 -2.30 4.43
CA PHE A 401 4.96 -1.84 4.94
C PHE A 401 4.99 -1.66 6.47
N SER A 402 4.01 -0.92 6.98
CA SER A 402 3.86 -0.68 8.42
C SER A 402 3.01 -1.75 9.12
N CYS A 403 3.49 -2.18 10.28
CA CYS A 403 2.73 -2.99 11.23
C CYS A 403 1.63 -2.14 11.87
N TRP A 404 0.58 -2.81 12.36
CA TRP A 404 -0.47 -2.16 13.13
C TRP A 404 0.08 -1.62 14.47
N PRO A 405 -0.06 -0.32 14.76
CA PRO A 405 0.40 0.25 16.03
C PRO A 405 -0.35 -0.34 17.23
N ASP A 406 0.37 -0.85 18.23
CA ASP A 406 -0.18 -1.49 19.45
C ASP A 406 -1.18 -2.63 19.18
N GLY A 407 -1.06 -3.29 18.03
CA GLY A 407 -1.95 -4.39 17.65
C GLY A 407 -1.19 -5.54 17.05
N VAL A 408 -1.90 -6.32 16.26
CA VAL A 408 -1.36 -7.52 15.63
C VAL A 408 -1.31 -7.31 14.13
N THR A 409 -0.21 -7.69 13.50
CA THR A 409 -0.09 -7.77 12.04
C THR A 409 0.11 -9.21 11.65
N GLN A 410 -0.74 -9.73 10.77
CA GLN A 410 -0.57 -11.05 10.18
C GLN A 410 -0.45 -10.93 8.67
N LEU A 411 0.73 -11.29 8.17
CA LEU A 411 1.03 -11.35 6.75
C LEU A 411 0.79 -12.77 6.25
N ILE A 412 -0.08 -12.91 5.26
CA ILE A 412 -0.31 -14.17 4.55
C ILE A 412 0.55 -14.18 3.28
N LEU A 413 1.40 -15.19 3.16
CA LEU A 413 2.22 -15.40 1.97
C LEU A 413 1.48 -16.25 0.92
N PRO A 414 1.73 -16.00 -0.39
CA PRO A 414 1.10 -16.78 -1.44
C PRO A 414 1.64 -18.22 -1.44
N PRO A 415 0.89 -19.22 -1.97
CA PRO A 415 1.34 -20.62 -1.96
C PRO A 415 2.62 -20.84 -2.73
N SER A 416 2.83 -20.08 -3.80
CA SER A 416 4.08 -20.06 -4.57
C SER A 416 5.30 -19.61 -3.76
N TRP A 417 5.06 -19.00 -2.59
CA TRP A 417 6.08 -18.47 -1.68
C TRP A 417 6.10 -19.21 -0.34
N SER A 418 5.28 -20.25 -0.17
CA SER A 418 5.50 -21.21 0.91
C SER A 418 6.88 -21.86 0.67
N PRO A 419 7.81 -21.85 1.64
CA PRO A 419 9.11 -22.49 1.45
C PRO A 419 8.91 -23.98 1.10
N PRO A 420 9.39 -24.46 -0.06
CA PRO A 420 9.20 -25.84 -0.50
C PRO A 420 10.12 -26.76 0.30
N GLY A 421 9.66 -27.16 1.49
CA GLY A 421 10.43 -28.02 2.39
C GLY A 421 11.83 -27.45 2.74
N PRO A 422 12.59 -28.17 3.57
CA PRO A 422 13.88 -27.70 4.07
C PRO A 422 15.02 -27.68 3.02
N SER A 423 14.80 -28.03 1.75
CA SER A 423 15.89 -28.36 0.82
C SER A 423 15.93 -27.65 -0.54
N ALA A 424 15.05 -26.69 -0.88
CA ALA A 424 15.02 -26.23 -2.29
C ALA A 424 14.61 -24.79 -2.66
N ALA A 425 14.34 -23.85 -1.75
CA ALA A 425 14.21 -22.44 -2.16
C ALA A 425 14.94 -21.47 -1.23
N GLU A 426 15.47 -20.41 -1.82
CA GLU A 426 16.00 -19.25 -1.09
C GLU A 426 14.89 -18.69 -0.20
N ALA A 427 15.05 -18.84 1.10
CA ALA A 427 14.06 -18.39 2.05
C ALA A 427 13.99 -16.85 2.06
N TYR A 428 12.78 -16.29 2.16
CA TYR A 428 12.57 -14.85 2.06
C TYR A 428 13.24 -14.13 3.22
N MET A 429 14.29 -13.37 2.93
CA MET A 429 14.90 -12.50 3.94
C MET A 429 13.86 -11.48 4.40
N CYS A 430 13.90 -11.10 5.66
CA CYS A 430 12.98 -10.13 6.21
C CYS A 430 13.62 -9.33 7.35
N GLY A 431 12.92 -8.30 7.78
CA GLY A 431 13.30 -7.53 8.94
C GLY A 431 12.13 -6.84 9.63
N ILE A 432 12.30 -6.59 10.92
CA ILE A 432 11.38 -5.85 11.77
C ILE A 432 12.14 -4.64 12.32
N VAL A 433 11.67 -3.46 11.98
CA VAL A 433 12.34 -2.18 12.29
C VAL A 433 11.44 -1.31 13.15
N PRO A 434 11.61 -1.31 14.49
CA PRO A 434 10.87 -0.43 15.38
C PRO A 434 11.52 0.96 15.47
N PHE A 435 10.75 2.03 15.22
CA PHE A 435 11.22 3.43 15.27
C PHE A 435 11.16 3.99 16.70
N GLY A 436 11.75 3.24 17.63
CA GLY A 436 11.84 3.54 19.05
C GLY A 436 12.05 2.26 19.86
N PRO A 437 12.21 2.36 21.19
CA PRO A 437 12.30 1.19 22.06
C PRO A 437 10.97 0.42 22.13
N LEU A 438 10.99 -0.88 21.80
CA LEU A 438 9.83 -1.75 21.96
C LEU A 438 9.54 -2.04 23.44
N ARG A 439 8.25 -1.99 23.78
CA ARG A 439 7.71 -2.38 25.09
C ARG A 439 7.42 -3.87 25.15
N GLU A 440 6.53 -4.35 24.27
CA GLU A 440 6.15 -5.75 24.16
C GLU A 440 6.11 -6.15 22.69
N MET A 441 6.71 -7.28 22.33
CA MET A 441 6.60 -7.83 20.99
C MET A 441 6.71 -9.34 21.05
N GLU A 442 5.85 -10.02 20.29
CA GLU A 442 5.97 -11.45 20.05
C GLU A 442 5.79 -11.76 18.57
N THR A 443 6.64 -12.62 18.03
CA THR A 443 6.51 -13.06 16.63
C THR A 443 6.40 -14.57 16.51
N ALA A 444 5.78 -15.00 15.41
CA ALA A 444 5.77 -16.37 14.92
C ALA A 444 5.93 -16.39 13.39
N GLY A 445 6.53 -17.45 12.86
CA GLY A 445 6.74 -17.66 11.43
C GLY A 445 8.03 -17.06 10.86
N LEU A 446 8.95 -16.63 11.73
CA LEU A 446 10.28 -16.16 11.38
C LEU A 446 11.33 -17.12 11.95
N LEU A 447 12.43 -17.37 11.22
CA LEU A 447 13.54 -18.23 11.65
C LEU A 447 14.05 -17.86 13.05
N TYR A 448 14.22 -16.57 13.30
CA TYR A 448 14.51 -16.03 14.62
C TYR A 448 13.29 -15.26 15.13
N ASN A 449 12.38 -15.97 15.79
CA ASN A 449 11.24 -15.32 16.43
C ASN A 449 11.72 -14.42 17.58
N VAL A 450 11.02 -13.29 17.77
CA VAL A 450 11.33 -12.32 18.80
C VAL A 450 10.28 -12.39 19.90
N LEU A 451 10.73 -12.43 21.15
CA LEU A 451 9.90 -12.39 22.36
C LEU A 451 10.46 -11.33 23.31
N LYS A 452 9.77 -10.18 23.42
CA LYS A 452 10.15 -9.04 24.28
C LYS A 452 8.97 -8.68 25.19
N GLY A 453 9.25 -8.45 26.47
CA GLY A 453 8.30 -7.86 27.41
C GLY A 453 7.15 -8.77 27.87
N ARG A 454 7.23 -10.09 27.63
CA ARG A 454 6.19 -11.07 28.00
C ARG A 454 6.69 -12.11 29.02
N PRO A 455 6.94 -11.70 30.28
CA PRO A 455 7.64 -12.54 31.26
C PRO A 455 6.81 -13.70 31.80
N GLU A 456 5.47 -13.61 31.76
CA GLU A 456 4.56 -14.58 32.37
C GLU A 456 4.31 -15.82 31.50
N VAL A 457 4.75 -15.79 30.24
CA VAL A 457 4.39 -16.82 29.26
C VAL A 457 5.52 -17.84 29.04
N TYR A 458 6.79 -17.50 29.33
CA TYR A 458 7.97 -18.34 29.02
C TYR A 458 9.08 -18.24 30.09
N ASP A 459 9.83 -19.34 30.25
CA ASP A 459 10.79 -19.67 31.33
C ASP A 459 12.08 -18.82 31.40
N GLY A 460 12.17 -17.72 30.63
CA GLY A 460 13.26 -16.74 30.71
C GLY A 460 14.47 -17.03 29.81
N HIS A 461 14.56 -18.19 29.17
CA HIS A 461 15.68 -18.54 28.29
C HIS A 461 15.57 -17.99 26.86
N THR A 462 14.34 -17.79 26.37
CA THR A 462 14.03 -17.20 25.05
C THR A 462 13.71 -15.70 25.12
N GLN A 463 13.70 -15.12 26.32
CA GLN A 463 13.33 -13.72 26.51
C GLN A 463 14.43 -12.79 26.04
N THR A 464 14.08 -11.88 25.12
CA THR A 464 14.94 -10.76 24.73
C THR A 464 14.78 -9.56 25.67
N SER A 465 14.32 -9.77 26.90
CA SER A 465 14.01 -8.70 27.87
C SER A 465 15.22 -7.81 28.16
N GLY A 466 16.43 -8.36 28.19
CA GLY A 466 17.68 -7.60 28.32
C GLY A 466 18.13 -6.85 27.05
N TYR A 467 17.55 -7.14 25.88
CA TYR A 467 17.88 -6.44 24.65
C TYR A 467 17.00 -5.22 24.45
N ARG A 468 17.63 -4.11 24.07
CA ARG A 468 16.95 -2.89 23.64
C ARG A 468 16.62 -3.01 22.16
N LEU A 469 15.44 -3.54 21.84
CA LEU A 469 14.94 -3.62 20.47
C LEU A 469 14.44 -2.24 20.02
N ALA A 470 15.22 -1.56 19.20
CA ALA A 470 14.98 -0.19 18.76
C ALA A 470 15.80 0.12 17.50
N PHE A 471 15.38 1.10 16.70
CA PHE A 471 16.16 1.59 15.55
C PHE A 471 17.56 2.08 15.95
N ASP A 472 17.71 2.65 17.14
CA ASP A 472 18.97 3.07 17.74
C ASP A 472 19.57 2.00 18.69
N GLY A 473 19.12 0.75 18.55
CA GLY A 473 19.53 -0.41 19.35
C GLY A 473 19.64 -1.67 18.49
N LEU A 474 19.10 -2.79 18.97
CA LEU A 474 19.05 -4.03 18.21
C LEU A 474 17.82 -4.04 17.29
N VAL A 475 18.05 -4.33 16.01
CA VAL A 475 17.02 -4.45 14.99
C VAL A 475 17.06 -5.87 14.43
N SER A 476 15.90 -6.52 14.30
CA SER A 476 15.81 -7.82 13.64
C SER A 476 15.95 -7.62 12.14
N VAL A 477 17.16 -7.66 11.60
CA VAL A 477 17.46 -7.60 10.16
C VAL A 477 18.12 -8.90 9.71
N CYS A 478 18.04 -9.21 8.41
CA CYS A 478 18.54 -10.48 7.85
C CYS A 478 17.91 -11.71 8.51
N ASN A 479 16.67 -11.58 8.99
CA ASN A 479 15.87 -12.69 9.46
C ASN A 479 15.25 -13.39 8.24
N THR A 480 14.56 -14.50 8.44
CA THR A 480 14.04 -15.33 7.36
C THR A 480 12.61 -15.70 7.65
N VAL A 481 11.73 -15.61 6.66
CA VAL A 481 10.36 -16.12 6.77
C VAL A 481 10.36 -17.63 6.56
N THR A 482 9.78 -18.36 7.52
CA THR A 482 9.77 -19.83 7.57
C THR A 482 8.36 -20.42 7.48
N SER A 483 7.34 -19.59 7.63
CA SER A 483 5.95 -20.02 7.72
C SER A 483 5.07 -19.29 6.71
N PRO A 484 4.01 -19.91 6.16
CA PRO A 484 3.06 -19.25 5.27
C PRO A 484 2.32 -18.06 5.91
N VAL A 485 2.30 -17.98 7.25
CA VAL A 485 1.76 -16.86 7.99
C VAL A 485 2.82 -16.31 8.93
N VAL A 486 3.18 -15.03 8.73
CA VAL A 486 4.03 -14.29 9.67
C VAL A 486 3.13 -13.51 10.61
N THR A 487 3.31 -13.72 11.91
CA THR A 487 2.59 -13.00 12.97
C THR A 487 3.54 -12.07 13.71
N ILE A 488 3.16 -10.80 13.84
CA ILE A 488 3.84 -9.78 14.64
C ILE A 488 2.81 -9.18 15.60
N ASP A 489 2.89 -9.54 16.88
CA ASP A 489 2.00 -9.08 17.94
C ASP A 489 2.70 -8.00 18.78
N LEU A 490 2.27 -6.76 18.62
CA LEU A 490 2.75 -5.56 19.33
C LEU A 490 1.74 -5.11 20.41
N ARG A 491 0.78 -5.94 20.80
CA ARG A 491 -0.17 -5.56 21.86
C ARG A 491 0.56 -5.45 23.21
N PRO A 492 0.31 -4.39 24.00
CA PRO A 492 0.75 -4.30 25.38
C PRO A 492 -0.19 -5.10 26.28
N LEU A 493 0.10 -6.39 26.47
CA LEU A 493 -0.80 -7.31 27.18
C LEU A 493 -0.53 -7.36 28.69
N HIS A 494 0.71 -7.19 29.13
CA HIS A 494 1.13 -7.50 30.50
C HIS A 494 1.41 -6.25 31.34
N CYS A 495 1.73 -5.14 30.70
CA CYS A 495 1.95 -3.88 31.39
C CYS A 495 0.62 -3.07 31.46
N VAL A 496 -0.31 -3.42 32.36
CA VAL A 496 -1.68 -2.85 32.40
C VAL A 496 -1.70 -1.37 32.86
N PRO A 497 -2.39 -0.46 32.13
CA PRO A 497 -2.75 0.86 32.62
C PRO A 497 -3.94 0.74 33.60
N GLY A 498 -3.69 0.90 34.90
CA GLY A 498 -4.74 0.77 35.93
C GLY A 498 -4.30 1.01 37.37
N SER A 499 -2.99 1.03 37.63
CA SER A 499 -2.46 1.70 38.82
C SER A 499 -2.50 3.21 38.58
N ALA A 500 -2.93 4.00 39.57
CA ALA A 500 -3.01 5.47 39.49
C ALA A 500 -1.63 6.16 39.35
N VAL A 501 -0.57 5.39 39.12
CA VAL A 501 0.77 5.81 38.77
C VAL A 501 1.08 5.13 37.44
N PRO A 502 1.62 5.83 36.42
CA PRO A 502 2.14 5.20 35.21
C PRO A 502 3.35 4.37 35.62
N THR A 503 3.12 3.18 36.14
CA THR A 503 4.17 2.26 36.52
C THR A 503 4.76 1.75 35.23
N LYS A 504 5.91 2.35 34.88
CA LYS A 504 7.00 1.76 34.10
C LYS A 504 6.88 0.24 34.10
N CYS A 505 6.94 -0.38 32.92
CA CYS A 505 6.76 -1.82 32.87
C CYS A 505 7.79 -2.50 33.78
N ALA A 506 7.35 -3.41 34.64
CA ALA A 506 8.22 -4.02 35.65
C ALA A 506 9.42 -4.77 35.01
N CYS A 507 9.26 -5.22 33.75
CA CYS A 507 10.29 -5.92 32.99
C CYS A 507 11.26 -4.99 32.23
N ASP A 508 10.89 -3.73 32.00
CA ASP A 508 11.74 -2.74 31.33
C ASP A 508 11.28 -1.33 31.76
N PRO A 509 11.94 -0.75 32.78
CA PRO A 509 11.52 0.53 33.33
C PRO A 509 11.73 1.71 32.37
N ASP A 510 12.48 1.52 31.29
CA ASP A 510 12.72 2.54 30.27
C ASP A 510 11.87 2.30 29.01
N ALA A 511 11.06 1.23 29.00
CA ALA A 511 10.10 0.99 27.93
C ALA A 511 9.00 2.07 27.88
N PRO A 512 8.60 2.50 26.67
CA PRO A 512 7.56 3.50 26.50
C PRO A 512 6.18 2.97 26.90
N SER A 513 5.22 3.89 27.08
CA SER A 513 3.83 3.55 27.41
C SER A 513 3.07 2.88 26.25
N VAL A 514 3.56 3.02 25.02
CA VAL A 514 3.01 2.47 23.77
C VAL A 514 4.16 1.95 22.93
N ASN A 515 3.93 0.91 22.13
CA ASN A 515 4.96 0.46 21.20
C ASN A 515 5.19 1.53 20.13
N PRO A 516 6.46 1.74 19.73
CA PRO A 516 6.80 2.65 18.65
C PRO A 516 6.23 2.14 17.31
N PRO A 517 6.04 3.05 16.34
CA PRO A 517 5.74 2.67 14.97
C PRO A 517 6.78 1.66 14.46
N THR A 518 6.32 0.57 13.85
CA THR A 518 7.18 -0.55 13.45
C THR A 518 6.96 -0.87 11.97
N LEU A 519 8.05 -1.05 11.24
CA LEU A 519 8.03 -1.50 9.84
C LEU A 519 8.38 -2.98 9.75
N PHE A 520 7.78 -3.64 8.77
CA PHE A 520 8.20 -4.94 8.29
C PHE A 520 8.74 -4.79 6.87
N THR A 521 9.91 -5.38 6.63
CA THR A 521 10.49 -5.50 5.30
C THR A 521 10.58 -6.97 4.91
N LEU A 522 10.17 -7.26 3.68
CA LEU A 522 10.23 -8.58 3.06
C LEU A 522 11.11 -8.46 1.82
N GLY A 523 12.23 -9.19 1.81
CA GLY A 523 13.08 -9.38 0.66
C GLY A 523 12.35 -10.19 -0.40
N LEU A 524 12.32 -9.65 -1.61
CA LEU A 524 11.95 -10.37 -2.82
C LEU A 524 13.11 -11.32 -3.18
N PRO A 525 12.82 -12.53 -3.66
CA PRO A 525 13.85 -13.47 -4.09
C PRO A 525 14.62 -12.83 -5.25
N ARG A 526 15.95 -13.00 -5.25
CA ARG A 526 16.85 -12.34 -6.21
C ARG A 526 16.54 -12.73 -7.66
N ASP A 527 15.97 -13.91 -7.81
CA ASP A 527 15.43 -14.46 -9.02
C ASP A 527 14.05 -15.04 -8.67
N GLY A 528 12.96 -14.47 -9.17
CA GLY A 528 11.85 -15.35 -9.56
C GLY A 528 12.41 -16.25 -10.66
N PRO A 529 12.09 -17.56 -10.67
CA PRO A 529 12.80 -18.60 -11.42
C PRO A 529 13.17 -18.22 -12.86
#